data_AF-A0A6A4IEI8-F1
#
_entry.id   AF-A0A6A4IEI8-F1
#
_cell.length_a   1.000
_cell.length_b   1.000
_cell.length_c   1.000
_cell.angle_alpha   90.00
_cell.angle_beta   90.00
_cell.angle_gamma   90.00
#
_symmetry.space_group_name_H-M   'P 1'
#
loop_
_entity.id
_entity.type
_entity.pdbx_description
1 polymer ?
#
loop_
_entity_poly.entity_id
_entity_poly.type
_entity_poly.pdbx_seq_one_letter_code
_entity_poly.pdbx_strand_id
1 'polypeptide(L)'
;QEGIVFRTVINVADGTLEDGSPAHPDDLERFEPWKNLFESTSIGQKVKRFHWIVNYELEKRFEEAKEALQAIPGMDAPSKELLLFHGTNPANINSILDNGFRIGGVGGQPVVNGTAMGYGVYLATHSATSVGYALGGDRIFACRVFPGKITGDYRYSQSPPKTTNPLDEPYHTYMQGGVYVVRYAALLVPCYVRIFC
;
A
#
# COMPACT_ATOMS: atom_id res chain seq x y z
N GLN A 1 -20.19 4.66 -9.68
CA GLN A 1 -18.83 4.31 -9.22
C GLN A 1 -17.94 5.45 -9.66
N GLU A 2 -17.35 6.18 -8.71
CA GLU A 2 -16.66 7.45 -9.00
C GLU A 2 -15.19 7.26 -9.38
N GLY A 3 -14.55 6.16 -8.96
CA GLY A 3 -13.19 5.81 -9.37
C GLY A 3 -12.14 6.85 -8.93
N ILE A 4 -11.21 7.19 -9.82
CA ILE A 4 -10.16 8.19 -9.55
C ILE A 4 -10.77 9.59 -9.64
N VAL A 5 -10.82 10.29 -8.52
CA VAL A 5 -11.43 11.62 -8.38
C VAL A 5 -10.38 12.74 -8.26
N PHE A 6 -9.13 12.40 -7.97
CA PHE A 6 -8.05 13.36 -7.85
C PHE A 6 -6.73 12.77 -8.37
N ARG A 7 -5.98 13.59 -9.12
CA ARG A 7 -4.61 13.28 -9.54
C ARG A 7 -3.78 14.55 -9.58
N THR A 8 -2.69 14.60 -8.81
CA THR A 8 -1.63 15.60 -8.95
C THR A 8 -0.26 14.96 -9.10
N VAL A 9 0.65 15.61 -9.81
CA VAL A 9 2.03 15.18 -9.93
C VAL A 9 2.92 16.37 -9.61
N ILE A 10 3.76 16.20 -8.59
CA ILE A 10 4.62 17.27 -8.06
C ILE A 10 6.07 16.92 -8.35
N ASN A 11 6.80 17.85 -8.94
CA ASN A 11 8.25 17.80 -9.06
C ASN A 11 8.89 18.16 -7.71
N VAL A 12 9.66 17.23 -7.14
CA VAL A 12 10.26 17.41 -5.81
C VAL A 12 11.36 18.46 -5.82
N ALA A 13 11.99 18.72 -6.97
CA ALA A 13 13.11 19.65 -7.06
C ALA A 13 12.70 21.12 -6.85
N ASP A 14 11.50 21.49 -7.30
CA ASP A 14 11.04 22.88 -7.36
C ASP A 14 9.61 23.07 -6.83
N GLY A 15 8.92 21.99 -6.43
CA GLY A 15 7.55 22.05 -5.91
C GLY A 15 6.51 22.41 -6.97
N THR A 16 6.81 22.24 -8.26
CA THR A 16 5.88 22.57 -9.35
C THR A 16 5.05 21.38 -9.82
N LEU A 17 3.89 21.67 -10.41
CA LEU A 17 3.03 20.71 -11.11
C LEU A 17 3.53 20.47 -12.54
N GLU A 18 2.91 19.52 -13.27
CA GLU A 18 3.31 19.19 -14.65
C GLU A 18 3.17 20.37 -15.63
N ASP A 19 2.29 21.33 -15.34
CA ASP A 19 2.10 22.54 -16.13
C ASP A 19 3.04 23.70 -15.73
N GLY A 20 3.91 23.48 -14.74
CA GLY A 20 4.86 24.47 -14.21
C GLY A 20 4.27 25.42 -13.16
N SER A 21 2.98 25.31 -12.82
CA SER A 21 2.40 26.06 -11.70
C SER A 21 2.90 25.53 -10.35
N PRO A 22 2.91 26.34 -9.29
CA PRO A 22 3.31 25.86 -7.96
C PRO A 22 2.26 24.88 -7.40
N ALA A 23 2.73 23.81 -6.75
CA ALA A 23 1.86 22.90 -6.01
C ALA A 23 1.24 23.61 -4.80
N HIS A 24 0.06 23.14 -4.38
CA HIS A 24 -0.59 23.66 -3.17
C HIS A 24 0.25 23.31 -1.92
N PRO A 25 0.43 24.21 -0.94
CA PRO A 25 1.19 23.94 0.28
C PRO A 25 0.74 22.66 1.00
N ASP A 26 -0.56 22.42 1.11
CA ASP A 26 -1.11 21.22 1.73
C ASP A 26 -0.70 19.92 1.01
N ASP A 27 -0.51 19.94 -0.31
CA ASP A 27 -0.08 18.75 -1.06
C ASP A 27 1.39 18.42 -0.73
N LEU A 28 2.22 19.45 -0.55
CA LEU A 28 3.62 19.31 -0.12
C LEU A 28 3.70 18.80 1.31
N GLU A 29 2.89 19.35 2.23
CA GLU A 29 2.84 18.91 3.63
C GLU A 29 2.39 17.45 3.76
N ARG A 30 1.38 17.04 2.97
CA ARG A 30 0.93 15.64 2.92
C ARG A 30 2.00 14.70 2.38
N PHE A 31 2.83 15.16 1.47
CA PHE A 31 3.88 14.36 0.85
C PHE A 31 5.13 14.21 1.73
N GLU A 32 5.47 15.22 2.52
CA GLU A 32 6.73 15.27 3.27
C GLU A 32 7.01 14.02 4.13
N PRO A 33 6.03 13.43 4.86
CA PRO A 33 6.25 12.18 5.59
C PRO A 33 6.64 11.00 4.70
N TRP A 34 6.03 10.90 3.51
CA TRP A 34 6.32 9.83 2.55
C TRP A 34 7.71 9.98 1.93
N LYS A 35 8.11 11.20 1.58
CA LYS A 35 9.45 11.50 1.09
C LYS A 35 10.49 11.09 2.12
N ASN A 36 10.34 11.54 3.36
CA ASN A 36 11.28 11.28 4.43
C ASN A 36 11.37 9.78 4.76
N LEU A 37 10.23 9.08 4.77
CA LEU A 37 10.20 7.62 4.95
C LEU A 37 10.87 6.88 3.79
N PHE A 38 10.63 7.30 2.54
CA PHE A 38 11.27 6.68 1.38
C PHE A 38 12.79 6.90 1.41
N GLU A 39 13.25 8.14 1.54
CA GLU A 39 14.68 8.47 1.45
C GLU A 39 15.49 7.89 2.60
N SER A 40 14.90 7.78 3.80
CA SER A 40 15.56 7.12 4.94
C SER A 40 15.67 5.59 4.79
N THR A 41 14.93 4.98 3.86
CA THR A 41 14.84 3.51 3.73
C THR A 41 15.21 2.94 2.35
N SER A 42 15.57 3.78 1.38
CA SER A 42 15.77 3.39 -0.04
C SER A 42 17.22 3.11 -0.44
N ILE A 43 18.17 3.23 0.49
CA ILE A 43 19.62 3.12 0.30
C ILE A 43 20.09 3.93 -0.91
N GLY A 44 20.30 5.23 -0.71
CA GLY A 44 20.95 6.11 -1.69
C GLY A 44 20.05 6.63 -2.82
N GLN A 45 18.76 6.27 -2.84
CA GLN A 45 17.80 6.79 -3.82
C GLN A 45 17.05 8.02 -3.26
N LYS A 46 16.62 8.89 -4.17
CA LYS A 46 15.85 10.10 -3.83
C LYS A 46 14.55 10.15 -4.60
N VAL A 47 13.52 10.75 -4.02
CA VAL A 47 12.26 10.94 -4.75
C VAL A 47 12.42 12.09 -5.74
N LYS A 48 12.08 11.87 -7.02
CA LYS A 48 12.06 12.93 -8.04
C LYS A 48 10.67 13.50 -8.28
N ARG A 49 9.65 12.64 -8.27
CA ARG A 49 8.25 13.05 -8.49
C ARG A 49 7.32 12.36 -7.51
N PHE A 50 6.36 13.11 -7.00
CA PHE A 50 5.26 12.57 -6.22
C PHE A 50 4.00 12.50 -7.08
N HIS A 51 3.25 11.41 -6.98
CA HIS A 51 1.98 11.23 -7.68
C HIS A 51 0.88 11.05 -6.64
N TRP A 52 0.14 12.10 -6.33
CA TRP A 52 -1.03 11.99 -5.47
C TRP A 52 -2.22 11.54 -6.30
N ILE A 53 -2.77 10.37 -5.99
CA ILE A 53 -3.94 9.82 -6.68
C ILE A 53 -4.93 9.40 -5.62
N VAL A 54 -6.18 9.86 -5.72
CA VAL A 54 -7.26 9.46 -4.83
C VAL A 54 -8.29 8.70 -5.65
N ASN A 55 -8.46 7.42 -5.33
CA ASN A 55 -9.57 6.62 -5.82
C ASN A 55 -10.62 6.53 -4.72
N TYR A 56 -11.75 7.21 -4.92
CA TYR A 56 -12.82 7.35 -3.93
C TYR A 56 -13.33 5.99 -3.44
N GLU A 57 -13.45 5.02 -4.36
CA GLU A 57 -14.00 3.70 -4.04
C GLU A 57 -13.04 2.84 -3.22
N LEU A 58 -11.73 2.99 -3.45
CA LEU A 58 -10.72 2.29 -2.67
C LEU A 58 -10.58 2.91 -1.28
N GLU A 59 -10.59 4.24 -1.18
CA GLU A 59 -10.61 4.96 0.10
C GLU A 59 -11.85 4.61 0.92
N LYS A 60 -13.04 4.65 0.30
CA LYS A 60 -14.29 4.29 0.97
C LYS A 60 -14.24 2.86 1.51
N ARG A 61 -13.82 1.89 0.70
CA ARG A 61 -13.68 0.49 1.13
C ARG A 61 -12.68 0.35 2.28
N PHE A 62 -11.59 1.13 2.24
CA PHE A 62 -10.58 1.13 3.27
C PHE A 62 -11.11 1.64 4.62
N GLU A 63 -11.75 2.80 4.62
CA GLU A 63 -12.31 3.37 5.86
C GLU A 63 -13.45 2.50 6.40
N GLU A 64 -14.35 1.97 5.56
CA GLU A 64 -15.42 1.05 5.99
C GLU A 64 -14.86 -0.22 6.65
N ALA A 65 -13.83 -0.84 6.07
CA ALA A 65 -13.22 -2.06 6.61
C ALA A 65 -12.46 -1.78 7.92
N LYS A 66 -11.79 -0.64 8.00
CA LYS A 66 -11.08 -0.17 9.19
C LYS A 66 -12.05 0.11 10.33
N GLU A 67 -13.11 0.88 10.10
CA GLU A 67 -14.16 1.17 11.07
C GLU A 67 -14.82 -0.11 11.60
N ALA A 68 -15.16 -1.04 10.69
CA ALA A 68 -15.76 -2.31 11.06
C ALA A 68 -14.85 -3.15 11.98
N LEU A 69 -13.54 -3.17 11.72
CA LEU A 69 -12.59 -3.86 12.59
C LEU A 69 -12.40 -3.15 13.94
N GLN A 70 -12.35 -1.82 13.94
CA GLN A 70 -12.23 -1.02 15.16
C GLN A 70 -13.50 -1.10 16.04
N ALA A 71 -14.63 -1.54 15.50
CA ALA A 71 -15.82 -1.80 16.30
C ALA A 71 -15.73 -3.11 17.13
N ILE A 72 -14.72 -3.96 16.89
CA ILE A 72 -14.53 -5.21 17.64
C ILE A 72 -13.75 -4.95 18.93
N PRO A 73 -14.29 -5.32 20.11
CA PRO A 73 -13.58 -5.17 21.38
C PRO A 73 -12.17 -5.77 21.36
N GLY A 74 -11.18 -4.96 21.74
CA GLY A 74 -9.77 -5.37 21.76
C GLY A 74 -9.02 -5.19 20.43
N MET A 75 -9.59 -4.48 19.45
CA MET A 75 -8.89 -3.98 18.26
C MET A 75 -8.33 -2.56 18.44
N ASP A 76 -8.71 -1.88 19.52
CA ASP A 76 -8.67 -0.41 19.62
C ASP A 76 -7.34 0.14 20.13
N ALA A 77 -6.38 -0.72 20.49
CA ALA A 77 -5.29 -0.36 21.40
C ALA A 77 -3.87 -0.71 20.93
N PRO A 78 -3.28 -0.10 19.88
CA PRO A 78 -3.79 0.67 18.73
C PRO A 78 -3.10 0.21 17.42
N SER A 79 -3.81 -0.37 16.45
CA SER A 79 -3.21 -0.49 15.11
C SER A 79 -3.30 0.86 14.39
N LYS A 80 -2.41 1.79 14.74
CA LYS A 80 -2.16 2.98 13.92
C LYS A 80 -1.95 2.52 12.47
N GLU A 81 -2.47 3.31 11.53
CA GLU A 81 -2.17 3.07 10.13
C GLU A 81 -0.65 3.01 9.94
N LEU A 82 -0.20 2.02 9.18
CA LEU A 82 1.18 1.86 8.78
C LEU A 82 1.37 2.46 7.39
N LEU A 83 2.52 3.10 7.20
CA LEU A 83 2.99 3.56 5.91
C LEU A 83 3.99 2.52 5.40
N LEU A 84 3.63 1.79 4.34
CA LEU A 84 4.44 0.69 3.81
C LEU A 84 4.60 0.83 2.30
N PHE A 85 5.62 0.20 1.72
CA PHE A 85 5.89 0.27 0.29
C PHE A 85 5.57 -1.04 -0.42
N HIS A 86 5.10 -0.98 -1.67
CA HIS A 86 4.89 -2.16 -2.51
C HIS A 86 5.47 -1.95 -3.92
N GLY A 87 6.44 -2.78 -4.29
CA GLY A 87 6.95 -2.85 -5.65
C GLY A 87 6.15 -3.84 -6.49
N THR A 88 5.92 -3.50 -7.75
CA THR A 88 5.25 -4.39 -8.70
C THR A 88 5.75 -4.15 -10.11
N ASN A 89 5.43 -5.08 -11.02
CA ASN A 89 5.63 -4.87 -12.45
C ASN A 89 4.86 -3.62 -12.92
N PRO A 90 5.48 -2.69 -13.68
CA PRO A 90 4.81 -1.49 -14.19
C PRO A 90 3.47 -1.76 -14.90
N ALA A 91 3.31 -2.91 -15.55
CA ALA A 91 2.07 -3.32 -16.22
C ALA A 91 0.88 -3.45 -15.25
N ASN A 92 1.12 -3.65 -13.95
CA ASN A 92 0.07 -3.82 -12.95
C ASN A 92 -0.42 -2.49 -12.36
N ILE A 93 0.32 -1.39 -12.53
CA ILE A 93 0.08 -0.14 -11.79
C ILE A 93 -1.33 0.38 -12.05
N ASN A 94 -1.74 0.53 -13.31
CA ASN A 94 -3.07 1.05 -13.64
C ASN A 94 -4.18 0.15 -13.10
N SER A 95 -4.05 -1.17 -13.26
CA SER A 95 -5.05 -2.11 -12.74
C SER A 95 -5.21 -2.01 -11.22
N ILE A 96 -4.11 -1.78 -10.48
CA ILE A 96 -4.14 -1.62 -9.02
C ILE A 96 -4.74 -0.26 -8.63
N LEU A 97 -4.42 0.82 -9.34
CA LEU A 97 -5.02 2.14 -9.09
C LEU A 97 -6.53 2.14 -9.34
N ASP A 98 -6.98 1.45 -10.38
CA ASP A 98 -8.38 1.42 -10.77
C ASP A 98 -9.20 0.50 -9.85
N ASN A 99 -8.66 -0.67 -9.50
CA ASN A 99 -9.42 -1.77 -8.89
C ASN A 99 -8.94 -2.19 -7.50
N GLY A 100 -7.82 -1.65 -7.03
CA GLY A 100 -7.12 -2.10 -5.83
C GLY A 100 -6.27 -3.36 -6.07
N PHE A 101 -5.64 -3.81 -4.99
CA PHE A 101 -4.83 -5.03 -5.02
C PHE A 101 -5.67 -6.28 -5.13
N ARG A 102 -5.09 -7.32 -5.73
CA ARG A 102 -5.67 -8.66 -5.83
C ARG A 102 -4.75 -9.66 -5.14
N ILE A 103 -5.34 -10.62 -4.44
CA ILE A 103 -4.61 -11.65 -3.69
C ILE A 103 -4.77 -12.96 -4.46
N GLY A 104 -3.65 -13.57 -4.86
CA GLY A 104 -3.66 -14.88 -5.50
C GLY A 104 -4.30 -15.94 -4.59
N GLY A 105 -5.05 -16.87 -5.17
CA GLY A 105 -5.80 -17.90 -4.43
C GLY A 105 -7.13 -17.42 -3.84
N VAL A 106 -7.46 -16.12 -3.94
CA VAL A 106 -8.73 -15.54 -3.48
C VAL A 106 -9.57 -15.10 -4.68
N GLY A 107 -10.88 -15.37 -4.65
CA GLY A 107 -11.81 -14.87 -5.69
C GLY A 107 -11.47 -15.31 -7.11
N GLY A 108 -10.92 -16.52 -7.28
CA GLY A 108 -10.53 -17.08 -8.58
C GLY A 108 -9.24 -16.51 -9.17
N GLN A 109 -8.51 -15.67 -8.45
CA GLN A 109 -7.22 -15.14 -8.91
C GLN A 109 -6.14 -16.22 -8.84
N PRO A 110 -5.39 -16.49 -9.93
CA PRO A 110 -4.33 -17.49 -9.89
C PRO A 110 -3.19 -17.04 -8.97
N VAL A 111 -2.54 -18.01 -8.32
CA VAL A 111 -1.31 -17.76 -7.56
C VAL A 111 -0.15 -17.69 -8.56
N VAL A 112 0.32 -16.49 -8.85
CA VAL A 112 1.40 -16.28 -9.84
C VAL A 112 2.78 -16.19 -9.16
N ASN A 113 2.87 -15.47 -8.04
CA ASN A 113 4.06 -15.28 -7.21
C ASN A 113 3.63 -14.86 -5.79
N GLY A 114 4.57 -14.84 -4.83
CA GLY A 114 4.35 -14.14 -3.55
C GLY A 114 3.50 -14.92 -2.55
N THR A 115 3.81 -16.19 -2.30
CA THR A 115 3.23 -16.96 -1.18
C THR A 115 4.27 -17.50 -0.20
N ALA A 116 5.55 -17.12 -0.37
CA ALA A 116 6.64 -17.60 0.49
C ALA A 116 6.41 -17.27 1.98
N MET A 117 5.83 -16.11 2.28
CA MET A 117 5.43 -15.66 3.61
C MET A 117 3.92 -15.77 3.83
N GLY A 118 3.22 -16.42 2.90
CA GLY A 118 1.78 -16.67 2.90
C GLY A 118 0.96 -15.82 1.94
N TYR A 119 -0.36 -16.00 1.99
CA TYR A 119 -1.30 -15.39 1.06
C TYR A 119 -1.70 -13.97 1.47
N GLY A 120 -1.39 -12.99 0.64
CA GLY A 120 -1.79 -11.60 0.83
C GLY A 120 -1.02 -10.63 -0.05
N VAL A 121 -1.19 -9.34 0.22
CA VAL A 121 -0.41 -8.26 -0.40
C VAL A 121 0.86 -8.04 0.41
N TYR A 122 2.02 -8.13 -0.24
CA TYR A 122 3.32 -7.99 0.41
C TYR A 122 3.75 -6.53 0.40
N LEU A 123 3.98 -5.95 1.56
CA LEU A 123 4.47 -4.59 1.71
C LEU A 123 5.69 -4.59 2.63
N ALA A 124 6.59 -3.63 2.44
CA ALA A 124 7.81 -3.51 3.22
C ALA A 124 7.88 -2.18 3.95
N THR A 125 8.45 -2.19 5.16
CA THR A 125 8.83 -0.95 5.86
C THR A 125 9.98 -0.24 5.17
N HIS A 126 10.87 -1.00 4.55
CA HIS A 126 12.01 -0.46 3.82
C HIS A 126 11.70 -0.36 2.34
N SER A 127 11.75 0.85 1.79
CA SER A 127 11.50 1.07 0.37
C SER A 127 12.50 0.37 -0.54
N ALA A 128 13.76 0.20 -0.11
CA ALA A 128 14.78 -0.55 -0.86
C ALA A 128 14.32 -1.99 -1.19
N THR A 129 13.64 -2.65 -0.25
CA THR A 129 13.05 -3.98 -0.48
C THR A 129 12.05 -3.93 -1.62
N SER A 130 11.13 -2.95 -1.60
CA SER A 130 10.09 -2.80 -2.62
C SER A 130 10.64 -2.34 -3.98
N VAL A 131 11.71 -1.54 -4.03
CA VAL A 131 12.37 -1.17 -5.29
C VAL A 131 12.86 -2.41 -6.06
N GLY A 132 13.38 -3.42 -5.37
CA GLY A 132 13.77 -4.68 -6.00
C GLY A 132 12.61 -5.40 -6.73
N TYR A 133 11.38 -5.21 -6.25
CA TYR A 133 10.16 -5.78 -6.85
C TYR A 133 9.51 -4.88 -7.91
N ALA A 134 10.05 -3.68 -8.16
CA ALA A 134 9.61 -2.83 -9.27
C ALA A 134 10.04 -3.36 -10.65
N LEU A 135 10.90 -4.38 -10.70
CA LEU A 135 11.37 -5.06 -11.92
C LEU A 135 11.93 -4.11 -13.00
N GLY A 136 12.76 -3.14 -12.57
CA GLY A 136 13.31 -2.11 -13.45
C GLY A 136 12.36 -0.93 -13.71
N GLY A 137 11.19 -0.93 -13.09
CA GLY A 137 10.27 0.20 -13.05
C GLY A 137 10.81 1.38 -12.25
N ASP A 138 10.31 2.57 -12.56
CA ASP A 138 10.66 3.86 -11.95
C ASP A 138 9.68 4.24 -10.81
N ARG A 139 8.99 3.26 -10.25
CA ARG A 139 7.73 3.46 -9.55
C ARG A 139 7.49 2.33 -8.55
N ILE A 140 7.18 2.69 -7.29
CA ILE A 140 6.62 1.79 -6.27
C ILE A 140 5.41 2.44 -5.57
N PHE A 141 4.46 1.63 -5.11
CA PHE A 141 3.35 2.11 -4.29
C PHE A 141 3.83 2.49 -2.90
N ALA A 142 3.21 3.52 -2.34
CA ALA A 142 3.27 3.94 -0.95
C ALA A 142 1.88 3.77 -0.35
N CYS A 143 1.67 2.77 0.49
CA CYS A 143 0.34 2.33 0.92
C CYS A 143 0.05 2.75 2.35
N ARG A 144 -1.13 3.32 2.57
CA ARG A 144 -1.73 3.37 3.91
C ARG A 144 -2.30 1.99 4.21
N VAL A 145 -1.98 1.45 5.37
CA VAL A 145 -2.35 0.09 5.76
C VAL A 145 -2.93 0.10 7.15
N PHE A 146 -4.11 -0.48 7.32
CA PHE A 146 -4.65 -0.80 8.64
C PHE A 146 -4.32 -2.26 8.95
N PRO A 147 -3.29 -2.56 9.77
CA PRO A 147 -2.78 -3.93 9.86
C PRO A 147 -3.70 -4.86 10.66
N GLY A 148 -4.68 -4.31 11.42
CA GLY A 148 -5.49 -5.06 12.37
C GLY A 148 -4.63 -5.88 13.33
N LYS A 149 -5.10 -7.09 13.67
CA LYS A 149 -4.29 -8.07 14.43
C LYS A 149 -3.15 -8.63 13.57
N ILE A 150 -1.93 -8.41 14.04
CA ILE A 150 -0.68 -8.91 13.43
C ILE A 150 -0.26 -10.22 14.10
N THR A 151 0.27 -11.17 13.30
CA THR A 151 0.91 -12.38 13.81
C THR A 151 2.24 -12.67 13.11
N GLY A 152 3.18 -13.28 13.84
CA GLY A 152 4.40 -13.87 13.29
C GLY A 152 4.31 -15.39 13.09
N ASP A 153 3.15 -15.98 13.40
CA ASP A 153 2.93 -17.42 13.28
C ASP A 153 2.60 -17.80 11.83
N TYR A 154 3.57 -18.45 11.18
CA TYR A 154 3.51 -18.86 9.78
C TYR A 154 2.34 -19.79 9.46
N ARG A 155 1.77 -20.51 10.44
CA ARG A 155 0.64 -21.43 10.21
C ARG A 155 -0.59 -20.71 9.67
N TYR A 156 -0.81 -19.46 10.07
CA TYR A 156 -1.94 -18.64 9.59
C TYR A 156 -1.74 -18.08 8.18
N SER A 157 -0.53 -18.17 7.64
CA SER A 157 -0.20 -17.63 6.33
C SER A 157 -0.22 -18.70 5.23
N GLN A 158 -0.28 -19.99 5.60
CA GLN A 158 -0.26 -21.14 4.68
C GLN A 158 -1.55 -21.35 3.88
N SER A 159 -2.63 -20.65 4.20
CA SER A 159 -3.91 -20.74 3.48
C SER A 159 -4.40 -19.36 3.07
N PRO A 160 -5.04 -19.25 1.89
CA PRO A 160 -5.70 -18.01 1.51
C PRO A 160 -6.80 -17.66 2.53
N PRO A 161 -7.10 -16.36 2.70
CA PRO A 161 -8.29 -15.93 3.40
C PRO A 161 -9.52 -16.73 2.96
N LYS A 162 -10.30 -17.21 3.94
CA LYS A 162 -11.50 -18.00 3.64
C LYS A 162 -12.60 -17.17 2.99
N THR A 163 -12.61 -15.88 3.27
CA THR A 163 -13.58 -14.92 2.75
C THR A 163 -12.85 -13.64 2.32
N THR A 164 -13.59 -12.71 1.73
CA THR A 164 -13.09 -11.35 1.46
C THR A 164 -13.37 -10.39 2.61
N ASN A 165 -14.02 -10.84 3.67
CA ASN A 165 -14.41 -10.03 4.81
C ASN A 165 -13.38 -10.20 5.94
N PRO A 166 -12.64 -9.13 6.32
CA PRO A 166 -11.60 -9.23 7.33
C PRO A 166 -12.12 -9.69 8.70
N LEU A 167 -13.39 -9.44 9.02
CA LEU A 167 -13.99 -9.78 10.32
C LEU A 167 -14.05 -11.29 10.60
N ASP A 168 -13.87 -12.14 9.59
CA ASP A 168 -14.05 -13.59 9.70
C ASP A 168 -12.78 -14.32 10.21
N GLU A 169 -11.68 -13.60 10.46
CA GLU A 169 -10.41 -14.22 10.83
C GLU A 169 -9.74 -13.59 12.07
N PRO A 170 -8.94 -14.39 12.82
CA PRO A 170 -8.29 -13.92 14.04
C PRO A 170 -7.11 -12.96 13.78
N TYR A 171 -6.50 -13.05 12.60
CA TYR A 171 -5.34 -12.25 12.21
C TYR A 171 -5.48 -11.77 10.76
N HIS A 172 -5.11 -10.50 10.56
CA HIS A 172 -5.31 -9.78 9.30
C HIS A 172 -4.00 -9.55 8.56
N THR A 173 -2.90 -9.53 9.30
CA THR A 173 -1.57 -9.27 8.75
C THR A 173 -0.55 -10.24 9.33
N TYR A 174 0.25 -10.84 8.46
CA TYR A 174 1.46 -11.55 8.87
C TYR A 174 2.65 -10.60 8.81
N MET A 175 3.55 -10.64 9.80
CA MET A 175 4.75 -9.81 9.80
C MET A 175 5.98 -10.63 10.16
N GLN A 176 7.02 -10.51 9.33
CA GLN A 176 8.35 -11.05 9.61
C GLN A 176 9.40 -10.21 8.90
N GLY A 177 10.49 -9.85 9.60
CA GLY A 177 11.64 -9.18 9.01
C GLY A 177 11.34 -7.82 8.35
N GLY A 178 10.33 -7.08 8.83
CA GLY A 178 9.92 -5.80 8.25
C GLY A 178 9.08 -5.92 6.97
N VAL A 179 8.69 -7.15 6.58
CA VAL A 179 7.71 -7.41 5.54
C VAL A 179 6.37 -7.75 6.17
N TYR A 180 5.32 -7.13 5.65
CA TYR A 180 3.93 -7.29 6.05
C TYR A 180 3.17 -7.95 4.91
N VAL A 181 2.46 -9.03 5.20
CA VAL A 181 1.55 -9.69 4.26
C VAL A 181 0.13 -9.43 4.73
N VAL A 182 -0.52 -8.45 4.12
CA VAL A 182 -1.88 -8.04 4.46
C VAL A 182 -2.85 -8.94 3.73
N ARG A 183 -3.70 -9.64 4.48
CA ARG A 183 -4.54 -10.73 3.98
C ARG A 183 -5.84 -10.24 3.33
N TYR A 184 -6.15 -8.96 3.42
CA TYR A 184 -7.36 -8.36 2.86
C TYR A 184 -7.02 -7.08 2.12
N ALA A 185 -7.32 -7.02 0.82
CA ALA A 185 -7.07 -5.82 0.02
C ALA A 185 -7.88 -4.60 0.49
N ALA A 186 -8.98 -4.80 1.21
CA ALA A 186 -9.75 -3.73 1.84
C ALA A 186 -9.01 -3.06 3.01
N LEU A 187 -7.95 -3.67 3.55
CA LEU A 187 -7.19 -3.12 4.68
C LEU A 187 -5.96 -2.32 4.26
N LEU A 188 -5.86 -2.00 2.97
CA LEU A 188 -4.85 -1.09 2.47
C LEU A 188 -5.35 -0.31 1.26
N VAL A 189 -4.91 0.93 1.14
CA VAL A 189 -5.15 1.76 -0.03
C VAL A 189 -3.81 2.15 -0.65
N PRO A 190 -3.62 1.93 -1.97
CA PRO A 190 -2.44 2.41 -2.66
C PRO A 190 -2.46 3.94 -2.77
N CYS A 191 -1.46 4.60 -2.20
CA CYS A 191 -0.97 5.89 -2.70
C CYS A 191 0.31 5.62 -3.54
N TYR A 192 0.84 6.60 -4.26
CA TYR A 192 2.02 6.37 -5.11
C TYR A 192 3.14 7.39 -4.91
N VAL A 193 4.37 6.91 -4.99
CA VAL A 193 5.58 7.72 -5.10
C VAL A 193 6.33 7.27 -6.36
N ARG A 194 6.69 8.20 -7.26
CA ARG A 194 7.49 7.88 -8.45
C ARG A 194 8.96 8.12 -8.14
N ILE A 195 9.70 7.04 -7.97
CA ILE A 195 11.14 7.07 -7.70
C ILE A 195 11.86 6.65 -8.97
N PHE A 196 12.45 7.63 -9.65
CA PHE A 196 13.44 7.28 -10.64
C PHE A 196 14.74 6.93 -9.92
N CYS A 197 15.19 5.70 -10.13
CA CYS A 197 16.60 5.33 -10.02
C CYS A 197 17.50 6.32 -10.77
#